data_AF-A0A7V9SYR3-F1
#
_entry.id   AF-A0A7V9SYR3-F1
#
_cell.length_a   1.000
_cell.length_b   1.000
_cell.length_c   1.000
_cell.angle_alpha   90.00
_cell.angle_beta   90.00
_cell.angle_gamma   90.00
#
_symmetry.space_group_name_H-M   'P 1'
#
loop_
_entity.id
_entity.type
_entity.pdbx_description
1 polymer ?
#
loop_
_entity_poly.entity_id
_entity_poly.type
_entity_poly.pdbx_seq_one_letter_code
_entity_poly.pdbx_strand_id
1 'polypeptide(L)'
;KYEYSNFGMGLLGHILSFSARMSYDDLVKTRILEPLKMNETTITLSPVLKSRMAQGFDQNGEPISNWDFLTFQGAGALRSTAKDMAKFVAANAGLSKSDLAGAFAEAHQARRDAGGRMKIGLAWHILSDASGDIVWHNGGTGGFRSFAGFNQLQKRGIVLLTNTAESVDDIGFHFLDASIPLKKIKPFVAVNEKILDEYAGIYQFAPSVFFTITRRVDKLFAQLTGQSSLRVFAETENEFYYKVVSAKLTFNRGEGGKIESLTLHQNGDQIAKKIK
;
A
#
# COMPACT_ATOMS: atom_id res chain seq x y z
N LYS A 1 -11.76 -22.90 -4.76
CA LYS A 1 -11.47 -21.50 -5.15
C LYS A 1 -10.63 -20.87 -4.03
N TYR A 2 -9.61 -20.08 -4.36
CA TYR A 2 -8.84 -19.30 -3.38
C TYR A 2 -9.53 -17.94 -3.16
N GLU A 3 -9.67 -17.53 -1.90
CA GLU A 3 -10.13 -16.20 -1.51
C GLU A 3 -9.31 -15.73 -0.30
N TYR A 4 -8.82 -14.50 -0.36
CA TYR A 4 -8.01 -13.92 0.71
C TYR A 4 -8.90 -13.52 1.90
N SER A 5 -8.49 -13.87 3.13
CA SER A 5 -9.29 -13.60 4.31
C SER A 5 -8.42 -13.20 5.51
N ASN A 6 -8.36 -11.90 5.79
CA ASN A 6 -7.83 -11.40 7.06
C ASN A 6 -8.60 -11.97 8.26
N PHE A 7 -9.90 -12.24 8.09
CA PHE A 7 -10.71 -12.91 9.11
C PHE A 7 -10.18 -14.30 9.45
N GLY A 8 -9.89 -15.11 8.44
CA GLY A 8 -9.31 -16.43 8.63
C GLY A 8 -7.95 -16.38 9.34
N MET A 9 -7.08 -15.45 8.94
CA MET A 9 -5.75 -15.30 9.56
C MET A 9 -5.81 -14.77 10.99
N GLY A 10 -6.71 -13.83 11.27
CA GLY A 10 -6.95 -13.34 12.63
C GLY A 10 -7.46 -14.46 13.55
N LEU A 11 -8.44 -15.24 13.08
CA LEU A 11 -8.96 -16.40 13.82
C LEU A 11 -7.89 -17.48 14.03
N LEU A 12 -7.06 -17.78 13.03
CA LEU A 12 -5.95 -18.73 13.17
C LEU A 12 -4.97 -18.28 14.25
N GLY A 13 -4.59 -16.99 14.27
CA GLY A 13 -3.73 -16.44 15.32
C GLY A 13 -4.34 -16.59 16.73
N HIS A 14 -5.65 -16.39 16.85
CA HIS A 14 -6.37 -16.59 18.11
C HIS A 14 -6.35 -18.07 18.55
N ILE A 15 -6.64 -19.01 17.64
CA ILE A 15 -6.63 -20.45 17.92
C ILE A 15 -5.24 -20.92 18.36
N LEU A 16 -4.18 -20.47 17.67
CA LEU A 16 -2.80 -20.80 18.01
C LEU A 16 -2.43 -20.30 19.41
N SER A 17 -2.80 -19.07 19.73
CA SER A 17 -2.56 -18.47 21.05
C SER A 17 -3.28 -19.24 22.16
N PHE A 18 -4.56 -19.55 21.93
CA PHE A 18 -5.37 -20.33 22.86
C PHE A 18 -4.78 -21.73 23.10
N SER A 19 -4.41 -22.44 22.03
CA SER A 19 -3.81 -23.78 22.11
C SER A 19 -2.46 -23.78 22.83
N ALA A 20 -1.62 -22.77 22.55
CA ALA A 20 -0.31 -22.63 23.18
C ALA A 20 -0.38 -22.11 24.63
N ARG A 21 -1.54 -21.60 25.07
CA ARG A 21 -1.70 -20.88 26.35
C ARG A 21 -0.73 -19.71 26.49
N MET A 22 -0.49 -19.01 25.39
CA MET A 22 0.39 -17.84 25.30
C MET A 22 -0.33 -16.71 24.59
N SER A 23 0.09 -15.46 24.82
CA SER A 23 -0.32 -14.36 23.94
C SER A 23 0.22 -14.62 22.53
N TYR A 24 -0.45 -14.08 21.49
CA TYR A 24 0.03 -14.24 20.12
C TYR A 24 1.44 -13.64 19.92
N ASP A 25 1.68 -12.47 20.54
CA ASP A 25 2.98 -11.78 20.51
C ASP A 25 4.09 -12.66 21.11
N ASP A 26 3.86 -13.25 22.30
CA ASP A 26 4.82 -14.14 22.95
C ASP A 26 5.04 -15.44 22.16
N LEU A 27 3.98 -15.98 21.56
CA LEU A 27 4.06 -17.19 20.75
C LEU A 27 4.94 -16.96 19.52
N VAL A 28 4.68 -15.90 18.77
CA VAL A 28 5.49 -15.52 17.59
C VAL A 28 6.92 -15.20 18.00
N LYS A 29 7.10 -14.47 19.10
CA LYS A 29 8.43 -14.14 19.62
C LYS A 29 9.26 -15.38 19.92
N THR A 30 8.71 -16.31 20.70
CA THR A 30 9.40 -17.54 21.14
C THR A 30 9.67 -18.48 19.97
N ARG A 31 8.71 -18.66 19.07
CA ARG A 31 8.78 -19.70 18.01
C ARG A 31 9.47 -19.22 16.74
N ILE A 32 9.51 -17.91 16.49
CA ILE A 32 10.00 -17.36 15.21
C ILE A 32 11.06 -16.29 15.44
N LEU A 33 10.74 -15.24 16.21
CA LEU A 33 11.60 -14.05 16.27
C LEU A 33 12.91 -14.31 17.01
N GLU A 34 12.88 -15.00 18.16
CA GLU A 34 14.07 -15.35 18.93
C GLU A 34 15.00 -16.31 18.17
N PRO A 35 14.52 -17.42 17.57
CA PRO A 35 15.35 -18.28 16.71
C PRO A 35 16.04 -17.52 15.56
N LEU A 36 15.37 -16.52 15.00
CA LEU A 36 15.90 -15.70 13.91
C LEU A 36 16.61 -14.42 14.38
N LYS A 37 16.71 -14.20 15.69
CA LYS A 37 17.32 -13.02 16.32
C LYS A 37 16.72 -11.70 15.83
N MET A 38 15.39 -11.65 15.65
CA MET A 38 14.62 -10.48 15.20
C MET A 38 14.18 -9.62 16.40
N ASN A 39 15.15 -9.00 17.07
CA ASN A 39 14.97 -8.37 18.39
C ASN A 39 14.17 -7.04 18.37
N GLU A 40 13.92 -6.47 17.19
CA GLU A 40 13.19 -5.21 16.98
C GLU A 40 11.86 -5.45 16.27
N THR A 41 11.42 -6.71 16.21
CA THR A 41 10.10 -7.11 15.70
C THR A 41 9.18 -7.43 16.87
N THR A 42 7.99 -6.82 16.90
CA THR A 42 7.00 -7.04 17.97
C THR A 42 5.62 -6.57 17.54
N ILE A 43 4.58 -7.01 18.25
CA ILE A 43 3.26 -6.41 18.18
C ILE A 43 3.15 -5.27 19.21
N THR A 44 3.53 -5.55 20.46
CA THR A 44 3.45 -4.60 21.57
C THR A 44 4.70 -3.74 21.66
N LEU A 45 4.61 -2.50 21.19
CA LEU A 45 5.75 -1.57 21.20
C LEU A 45 6.14 -1.14 22.63
N SER A 46 7.40 -1.38 23.00
CA SER A 46 8.00 -0.74 24.18
C SER A 46 8.12 0.79 23.97
N PRO A 47 8.29 1.60 25.03
CA PRO A 47 8.48 3.05 24.88
C PRO A 47 9.63 3.42 23.92
N VAL A 48 10.74 2.67 23.99
CA VAL A 48 11.89 2.86 23.10
C VAL A 48 11.53 2.56 21.65
N LEU A 49 10.82 1.47 21.37
CA LEU A 49 10.39 1.13 20.01
C LEU A 49 9.35 2.12 19.49
N LYS A 50 8.42 2.57 20.34
CA LYS A 50 7.42 3.57 20.00
C LYS A 50 8.07 4.91 19.61
N SER A 51 9.13 5.33 20.30
CA SER A 51 9.87 6.56 19.97
C SER A 51 10.60 6.51 18.62
N ARG A 52 10.88 5.31 18.10
CA ARG A 52 11.54 5.09 16.81
C ARG A 52 10.57 4.69 15.69
N MET A 53 9.28 4.55 16.00
CA MET A 53 8.27 4.18 15.02
C MET A 53 8.09 5.32 14.03
N ALA A 54 8.17 5.00 12.73
CA ALA A 54 7.89 5.98 11.68
C ALA A 54 6.43 6.43 11.74
N GLN A 55 6.17 7.71 11.42
CA GLN A 55 4.82 8.23 11.21
C GLN A 55 4.28 7.72 9.87
N GLY A 56 3.11 7.09 9.86
CA GLY A 56 2.43 6.66 8.64
C GLY A 56 1.70 7.81 7.96
N PHE A 57 1.62 7.78 6.63
CA PHE A 57 0.94 8.80 5.83
C PHE A 57 -0.09 8.18 4.89
N ASP A 58 -1.29 8.76 4.84
CA ASP A 58 -2.37 8.31 3.96
C ASP A 58 -2.08 8.64 2.47
N GLN A 59 -3.02 8.33 1.59
CA GLN A 59 -2.93 8.62 0.14
C GLN A 59 -2.85 10.13 -0.20
N ASN A 60 -3.17 10.99 0.76
CA ASN A 60 -3.07 12.44 0.66
C ASN A 60 -1.77 12.97 1.28
N GLY A 61 -0.90 12.10 1.79
CA GLY A 61 0.29 12.53 2.53
C GLY A 61 -0.04 13.17 3.88
N GLU A 62 -1.22 12.89 4.43
CA GLU A 62 -1.59 13.33 5.78
C GLU A 62 -1.15 12.29 6.82
N PRO A 63 -0.64 12.71 7.99
CA PRO A 63 -0.34 11.79 9.09
C PRO A 63 -1.58 10.99 9.49
N ILE A 64 -1.44 9.67 9.66
CA ILE A 64 -2.50 8.78 10.12
C ILE A 64 -2.01 7.90 11.28
N SER A 65 -2.93 7.58 12.19
CA SER A 65 -2.64 6.68 13.30
C SER A 65 -2.42 5.24 12.84
N ASN A 66 -1.54 4.54 13.54
CA ASN A 66 -1.37 3.10 13.38
C ASN A 66 -2.68 2.36 13.64
N TRP A 67 -2.87 1.24 12.96
CA TRP A 67 -3.95 0.31 13.29
C TRP A 67 -3.53 -0.58 14.45
N ASP A 68 -4.45 -0.81 15.39
CA ASP A 68 -4.27 -1.73 16.51
C ASP A 68 -5.20 -2.93 16.36
N PHE A 69 -4.60 -4.09 16.12
CA PHE A 69 -5.30 -5.32 15.72
C PHE A 69 -5.69 -6.19 16.93
N LEU A 70 -6.31 -5.60 17.96
CA LEU A 70 -6.69 -6.20 19.25
C LEU A 70 -6.73 -7.74 19.31
N THR A 71 -7.86 -8.37 18.98
CA THR A 71 -8.03 -9.84 18.95
C THR A 71 -7.61 -10.46 17.61
N PHE A 72 -7.21 -9.62 16.65
CA PHE A 72 -6.97 -9.95 15.25
C PHE A 72 -5.49 -9.93 14.87
N GLN A 73 -4.62 -10.12 15.87
CA GLN A 73 -3.19 -9.88 15.75
C GLN A 73 -2.52 -10.67 14.61
N GLY A 74 -2.98 -11.91 14.39
CA GLY A 74 -2.49 -12.78 13.32
C GLY A 74 -2.75 -12.30 11.89
N ALA A 75 -3.58 -11.28 11.71
CA ALA A 75 -3.89 -10.73 10.38
C ALA A 75 -2.88 -9.67 9.89
N GLY A 76 -2.05 -9.08 10.76
CA GLY A 76 -1.12 -8.02 10.33
C GLY A 76 -0.59 -7.09 11.41
N ALA A 77 -0.50 -7.52 12.67
CA ALA A 77 -0.17 -6.65 13.79
C ALA A 77 1.33 -6.41 14.03
N LEU A 78 2.20 -7.19 13.39
CA LEU A 78 3.65 -7.09 13.59
C LEU A 78 4.20 -5.77 13.04
N ARG A 79 5.11 -5.18 13.82
CA ARG A 79 5.93 -4.03 13.46
C ARG A 79 7.38 -4.47 13.50
N SER A 80 8.18 -4.04 12.53
CA SER A 80 9.54 -4.55 12.35
C SER A 80 10.44 -3.51 11.68
N THR A 81 11.71 -3.85 11.53
CA THR A 81 12.71 -3.09 10.76
C THR A 81 13.09 -3.87 9.50
N ALA A 82 13.63 -3.17 8.49
CA ALA A 82 14.15 -3.83 7.31
C ALA A 82 15.28 -4.83 7.66
N LYS A 83 16.08 -4.52 8.69
CA LYS A 83 17.17 -5.36 9.19
C LYS A 83 16.66 -6.70 9.73
N ASP A 84 15.59 -6.70 10.52
CA ASP A 84 15.04 -7.93 11.08
C ASP A 84 14.28 -8.74 10.03
N MET A 85 13.46 -8.08 9.22
CA MET A 85 12.77 -8.75 8.11
C MET A 85 13.75 -9.34 7.09
N ALA A 86 14.93 -8.74 6.88
CA ALA A 86 15.96 -9.32 6.03
C ALA A 86 16.47 -10.67 6.58
N LYS A 87 16.55 -10.84 7.91
CA LYS A 87 16.88 -12.15 8.52
C LYS A 87 15.77 -13.17 8.26
N PHE A 88 14.51 -12.75 8.39
CA PHE A 88 13.35 -13.58 8.09
C PHE A 88 13.34 -14.03 6.63
N VAL A 89 13.51 -13.11 5.69
CA VAL A 89 13.55 -13.43 4.24
C VAL A 89 14.76 -14.28 3.89
N ALA A 90 15.95 -14.00 4.44
CA ALA A 90 17.14 -14.83 4.22
C ALA A 90 16.93 -16.28 4.68
N ALA A 91 16.27 -16.49 5.82
CA ALA A 91 15.97 -17.82 6.32
C ALA A 91 14.92 -18.55 5.46
N ASN A 92 13.86 -17.87 5.03
CA ASN A 92 12.84 -18.43 4.13
C ASN A 92 13.41 -18.76 2.74
N ALA A 93 14.36 -17.95 2.26
CA ALA A 93 15.04 -18.15 0.98
C ALA A 93 16.14 -19.23 1.02
N GLY A 94 16.43 -19.80 2.18
CA GLY A 94 17.52 -20.77 2.36
C GLY A 94 18.92 -20.14 2.27
N LEU A 95 19.04 -18.81 2.42
CA LEU A 95 20.30 -18.06 2.37
C LEU A 95 21.01 -18.02 3.73
N SER A 96 20.31 -18.37 4.80
CA SER A 96 20.88 -18.54 6.14
C SER A 96 20.39 -19.86 6.75
N LYS A 97 21.28 -20.55 7.47
CA LYS A 97 20.89 -21.72 8.25
C LYS A 97 19.88 -21.33 9.33
N SER A 98 18.80 -22.09 9.43
CA SER A 98 17.75 -21.89 10.44
C SER A 98 17.13 -23.23 10.81
N ASP A 99 16.85 -23.43 12.09
CA ASP A 99 16.14 -24.61 12.58
C ASP A 99 14.67 -24.64 12.11
N LEU A 100 14.18 -23.52 11.58
CA LEU A 100 12.84 -23.39 10.98
C LEU A 100 12.78 -23.78 9.50
N ALA A 101 13.90 -24.21 8.89
CA ALA A 101 13.96 -24.50 7.46
C ALA A 101 12.88 -25.49 6.98
N GLY A 102 12.58 -26.53 7.77
CA GLY A 102 11.51 -27.48 7.46
C GLY A 102 10.12 -26.84 7.46
N ALA A 103 9.84 -25.97 8.42
CA ALA A 103 8.57 -25.24 8.50
C ALA A 103 8.41 -24.25 7.32
N PHE A 104 9.48 -23.57 6.93
CA PHE A 104 9.47 -22.70 5.75
C PHE A 104 9.23 -23.49 4.47
N ALA A 105 9.92 -24.62 4.28
CA ALA A 105 9.70 -25.49 3.12
C ALA A 105 8.23 -25.96 3.03
N GLU A 106 7.62 -26.35 4.15
CA GLU A 106 6.21 -26.74 4.22
C GLU A 106 5.26 -25.58 3.89
N ALA A 107 5.59 -24.36 4.34
CA ALA A 107 4.80 -23.17 4.09
C ALA A 107 4.85 -22.71 2.62
N HIS A 108 5.96 -22.95 1.93
CA HIS A 108 6.15 -22.56 0.52
C HIS A 108 5.61 -23.59 -0.48
N GLN A 109 5.13 -24.75 -0.03
CA GLN A 109 4.49 -25.72 -0.94
C GLN A 109 3.17 -25.17 -1.48
N ALA A 110 3.01 -25.19 -2.81
CA ALA A 110 1.76 -24.79 -3.45
C ALA A 110 0.58 -25.69 -3.01
N ARG A 111 -0.47 -25.07 -2.49
CA ARG A 111 -1.69 -25.77 -2.00
C ARG A 111 -2.89 -25.57 -2.90
N ARG A 112 -3.02 -24.40 -3.53
CA ARG A 112 -4.14 -24.04 -4.42
C ARG A 112 -3.68 -23.08 -5.51
N ASP A 113 -4.36 -23.13 -6.65
CA ASP A 113 -4.25 -22.12 -7.69
C ASP A 113 -5.00 -20.83 -7.28
N ALA A 114 -4.38 -19.69 -7.60
CA ALA A 114 -4.92 -18.35 -7.35
C ALA A 114 -5.14 -17.54 -8.66
N GLY A 115 -5.03 -18.22 -9.82
CA GLY A 115 -5.30 -17.66 -11.15
C GLY A 115 -4.05 -17.23 -11.91
N GLY A 116 -4.06 -17.37 -13.24
CA GLY A 116 -2.91 -17.06 -14.08
C GLY A 116 -1.67 -17.87 -13.68
N ARG A 117 -0.56 -17.17 -13.39
CA ARG A 117 0.70 -17.78 -12.90
C ARG A 117 0.77 -17.86 -11.36
N MET A 118 -0.29 -17.47 -10.66
CA MET A 118 -0.31 -17.38 -9.20
C MET A 118 -0.82 -18.65 -8.53
N LYS A 119 -0.09 -19.10 -7.52
CA LYS A 119 -0.48 -20.14 -6.56
C LYS A 119 -0.38 -19.60 -5.14
N ILE A 120 -0.98 -20.31 -4.19
CA ILE A 120 -0.87 -19.99 -2.75
C ILE A 120 -0.29 -21.18 -1.99
N GLY A 121 0.69 -20.91 -1.13
CA GLY A 121 1.15 -21.80 -0.07
C GLY A 121 0.40 -21.58 1.24
N LEU A 122 1.04 -21.85 2.37
CA LEU A 122 0.51 -21.46 3.69
C LEU A 122 0.85 -19.99 3.94
N ALA A 123 -0.09 -19.11 3.62
CA ALA A 123 0.03 -17.65 3.74
C ALA A 123 1.16 -17.02 2.91
N TRP A 124 1.62 -17.70 1.85
CA TRP A 124 2.58 -17.18 0.88
C TRP A 124 2.00 -17.21 -0.53
N HIS A 125 2.15 -16.12 -1.28
CA HIS A 125 1.90 -16.10 -2.71
C HIS A 125 3.11 -16.66 -3.45
N ILE A 126 2.84 -17.43 -4.51
CA ILE A 126 3.87 -18.05 -5.35
C ILE A 126 3.57 -17.66 -6.79
N LEU A 127 4.38 -16.75 -7.33
CA LEU A 127 4.32 -16.37 -8.74
C LEU A 127 5.26 -17.30 -9.52
N SER A 128 4.68 -18.12 -10.40
CA SER A 128 5.47 -19.03 -11.24
C SER A 128 6.28 -18.23 -12.25
N ASP A 129 7.60 -18.46 -12.31
CA ASP A 129 8.48 -17.73 -13.21
C ASP A 129 9.54 -18.64 -13.86
N ALA A 130 9.89 -18.34 -15.11
CA ALA A 130 10.85 -19.14 -15.88
C ALA A 130 12.25 -19.17 -15.24
N SER A 131 12.60 -18.12 -14.50
CA SER A 131 13.87 -17.98 -13.80
C SER A 131 13.82 -18.45 -12.33
N GLY A 132 12.76 -19.20 -11.98
CA GLY A 132 12.49 -19.71 -10.64
C GLY A 132 11.36 -18.92 -9.96
N ASP A 133 10.49 -19.63 -9.24
CA ASP A 133 9.32 -19.03 -8.62
C ASP A 133 9.67 -17.90 -7.65
N ILE A 134 8.87 -16.84 -7.67
CA ILE A 134 8.91 -15.75 -6.69
C ILE A 134 7.91 -16.08 -5.58
N VAL A 135 8.42 -16.35 -4.38
CA VAL A 135 7.61 -16.54 -3.18
C VAL A 135 7.57 -15.21 -2.42
N TRP A 136 6.37 -14.69 -2.17
CA TRP A 136 6.22 -13.33 -1.66
C TRP A 136 4.92 -13.13 -0.89
N HIS A 137 4.86 -12.01 -0.16
CA HIS A 137 3.63 -11.45 0.38
C HIS A 137 3.82 -9.94 0.55
N ASN A 138 2.74 -9.17 0.43
CA ASN A 138 2.73 -7.74 0.73
C ASN A 138 1.90 -7.43 1.98
N GLY A 139 1.91 -6.18 2.40
CA GLY A 139 1.14 -5.74 3.56
C GLY A 139 0.70 -4.30 3.45
N GLY A 140 -0.43 -3.99 4.07
CA GLY A 140 -0.96 -2.64 4.15
C GLY A 140 -1.70 -2.42 5.45
N THR A 141 -1.30 -1.37 6.18
CA THR A 141 -2.01 -0.87 7.37
C THR A 141 -2.16 0.66 7.24
N GLY A 142 -2.61 1.33 8.31
CA GLY A 142 -2.82 2.78 8.33
C GLY A 142 -1.57 3.57 7.95
N GLY A 143 -1.45 3.95 6.68
CA GLY A 143 -0.34 4.74 6.15
C GLY A 143 0.98 3.99 5.98
N PHE A 144 0.97 2.66 5.87
CA PHE A 144 2.17 1.85 5.59
C PHE A 144 1.92 0.83 4.49
N ARG A 145 2.98 0.52 3.73
CA ARG A 145 3.02 -0.59 2.77
C ARG A 145 4.31 -1.37 2.92
N SER A 146 4.23 -2.68 2.73
CA SER A 146 5.37 -3.57 2.76
C SER A 146 5.35 -4.58 1.62
N PHE A 147 6.53 -5.04 1.26
CA PHE A 147 6.75 -6.18 0.38
C PHE A 147 7.86 -7.04 0.97
N ALA A 148 7.66 -8.35 1.03
CA ALA A 148 8.72 -9.31 1.34
C ALA A 148 8.64 -10.44 0.31
N GLY A 149 9.75 -10.73 -0.34
CA GLY A 149 9.78 -11.78 -1.35
C GLY A 149 11.18 -12.26 -1.68
N PHE A 150 11.26 -13.45 -2.25
CA PHE A 150 12.51 -14.08 -2.62
C PHE A 150 12.34 -15.05 -3.79
N ASN A 151 13.45 -15.31 -4.46
CA ASN A 151 13.61 -16.35 -5.46
C ASN A 151 14.74 -17.28 -4.99
N GLN A 152 14.38 -18.53 -4.66
CA GLN A 152 15.33 -19.51 -4.11
C GLN A 152 16.36 -19.95 -5.16
N LEU A 153 15.95 -20.10 -6.43
CA LEU A 153 16.84 -20.54 -7.51
C LEU A 153 17.92 -19.50 -7.79
N GLN A 154 17.54 -18.22 -7.82
CA GLN A 154 18.46 -17.10 -8.01
C GLN A 154 19.22 -16.71 -6.74
N LYS A 155 18.84 -17.25 -5.57
CA LYS A 155 19.42 -16.90 -4.26
C LYS A 155 19.31 -15.40 -3.93
N ARG A 156 18.15 -14.81 -4.20
CA ARG A 156 17.88 -13.38 -3.96
C ARG A 156 16.63 -13.20 -3.12
N GLY A 157 16.64 -12.19 -2.27
CA GLY A 157 15.50 -11.80 -1.44
C GLY A 157 15.50 -10.30 -1.20
N ILE A 158 14.31 -9.74 -0.99
CA ILE A 158 14.11 -8.32 -0.76
C ILE A 158 13.03 -8.10 0.30
N VAL A 159 13.20 -7.04 1.07
CA VAL A 159 12.18 -6.46 1.93
C VAL A 159 12.10 -4.98 1.63
N LEU A 160 10.89 -4.49 1.41
CA LEU A 160 10.57 -3.06 1.30
C LEU A 160 9.58 -2.71 2.39
N LEU A 161 9.86 -1.65 3.16
CA LEU A 161 8.96 -1.09 4.16
C LEU A 161 8.84 0.41 3.88
N THR A 162 7.61 0.90 3.77
CA THR A 162 7.34 2.32 3.55
C THR A 162 6.23 2.82 4.47
N ASN A 163 6.32 4.09 4.84
CA ASN A 163 5.34 4.81 5.64
C ASN A 163 4.41 5.67 4.77
N THR A 164 4.06 5.17 3.59
CA THR A 164 3.05 5.79 2.73
C THR A 164 1.99 4.76 2.34
N ALA A 165 0.82 5.21 1.89
CA ALA A 165 -0.25 4.34 1.41
C ALA A 165 -0.01 3.79 -0.01
N GLU A 166 1.07 4.18 -0.69
CA GLU A 166 1.39 3.79 -2.07
C GLU A 166 2.02 2.39 -2.11
N SER A 167 1.54 1.52 -3.00
CA SER A 167 2.11 0.18 -3.18
C SER A 167 3.57 0.26 -3.64
N VAL A 168 4.35 -0.72 -3.19
CA VAL A 168 5.76 -0.93 -3.54
C VAL A 168 6.00 -2.27 -4.22
N ASP A 169 4.92 -2.95 -4.61
CA ASP A 169 4.99 -4.31 -5.14
C ASP A 169 5.78 -4.36 -6.46
N ASP A 170 5.60 -3.37 -7.34
CA ASP A 170 6.33 -3.27 -8.60
C ASP A 170 7.85 -3.16 -8.39
N ILE A 171 8.29 -2.40 -7.39
CA ILE A 171 9.70 -2.30 -7.01
C ILE A 171 10.21 -3.66 -6.50
N GLY A 172 9.45 -4.33 -5.64
CA GLY A 172 9.79 -5.64 -5.09
C GLY A 172 9.92 -6.71 -6.16
N PHE A 173 8.96 -6.76 -7.08
CA PHE A 173 8.96 -7.66 -8.23
C PHE A 173 10.08 -7.33 -9.21
N HIS A 174 10.25 -6.07 -9.60
CA HIS A 174 11.31 -5.65 -10.53
C HIS A 174 12.71 -6.00 -10.00
N PHE A 175 12.93 -5.91 -8.69
CA PHE A 175 14.20 -6.34 -8.10
C PHE A 175 14.45 -7.83 -8.30
N LEU A 176 13.43 -8.67 -8.12
CA LEU A 176 13.54 -10.13 -8.24
C LEU A 176 13.54 -10.60 -9.70
N ASP A 177 12.84 -9.89 -10.58
CA ASP A 177 12.81 -10.11 -12.03
C ASP A 177 12.73 -8.76 -12.75
N ALA A 178 13.86 -8.36 -13.35
CA ALA A 178 13.98 -7.07 -14.04
C ALA A 178 13.10 -6.95 -15.30
N SER A 179 12.53 -8.05 -15.80
CA SER A 179 11.57 -8.02 -16.90
C SER A 179 10.21 -7.45 -16.49
N ILE A 180 9.88 -7.47 -15.19
CA ILE A 180 8.66 -6.88 -14.65
C ILE A 180 8.83 -5.35 -14.63
N PRO A 181 8.04 -4.57 -15.37
CA PRO A 181 8.26 -3.14 -15.49
C PRO A 181 7.88 -2.39 -14.21
N LEU A 182 8.68 -1.38 -13.85
CA LEU A 182 8.33 -0.42 -12.80
C LEU A 182 7.13 0.43 -13.24
N LYS A 183 6.25 0.73 -12.29
CA LYS A 183 5.14 1.66 -12.50
C LYS A 183 5.72 3.05 -12.75
N LYS A 184 5.35 3.66 -13.87
CA LYS A 184 5.70 5.06 -14.16
C LYS A 184 4.94 5.97 -13.20
N ILE A 185 5.68 6.73 -12.41
CA ILE A 185 5.12 7.76 -11.53
C ILE A 185 4.96 9.02 -12.37
N LYS A 186 3.76 9.61 -12.37
CA LYS A 186 3.55 10.92 -12.96
C LYS A 186 4.20 11.97 -12.04
N PRO A 187 5.07 12.85 -12.56
CA PRO A 187 5.53 13.98 -11.79
C PRO A 187 4.32 14.83 -11.41
N PHE A 188 4.36 15.43 -10.23
CA PHE A 188 3.41 16.46 -9.85
C PHE A 188 4.16 17.74 -9.48
N VAL A 189 3.54 18.88 -9.75
CA VAL A 189 4.12 20.20 -9.49
C VAL A 189 3.46 20.83 -8.27
N ALA A 190 4.22 21.63 -7.52
CA ALA A 190 3.64 22.50 -6.51
C ALA A 190 3.00 23.69 -7.22
N VAL A 191 1.71 23.92 -6.96
CA VAL A 191 0.98 25.07 -7.49
C VAL A 191 0.82 26.10 -6.38
N ASN A 192 1.02 27.38 -6.71
CA ASN A 192 0.89 28.45 -5.74
C ASN A 192 -0.51 28.46 -5.11
N GLU A 193 -0.60 28.63 -3.79
CA GLU A 193 -1.87 28.59 -3.07
C GLU A 193 -2.89 29.61 -3.59
N LYS A 194 -2.45 30.81 -4.02
CA LYS A 194 -3.34 31.84 -4.58
C LYS A 194 -3.97 31.37 -5.89
N ILE A 195 -3.24 30.61 -6.70
CA ILE A 195 -3.77 30.03 -7.93
C ILE A 195 -4.78 28.93 -7.60
N LEU A 196 -4.49 28.11 -6.58
CA LEU A 196 -5.44 27.09 -6.11
C LEU A 196 -6.74 27.69 -5.55
N ASP A 197 -6.67 28.85 -4.89
CA ASP A 197 -7.85 29.60 -4.44
C ASP A 197 -8.75 30.00 -5.62
N GLU A 198 -8.17 30.35 -6.77
CA GLU A 198 -8.94 30.68 -7.97
C GLU A 198 -9.65 29.47 -8.59
N TYR A 199 -9.10 28.26 -8.40
CA TYR A 199 -9.70 27.01 -8.87
C TYR A 199 -10.83 26.52 -7.96
N ALA A 200 -10.82 26.87 -6.67
CA ALA A 200 -11.89 26.51 -5.75
C ALA A 200 -13.23 27.14 -6.18
N GLY A 201 -14.32 26.39 -6.05
CA GLY A 201 -15.63 26.83 -6.50
C GLY A 201 -16.56 25.69 -6.89
N ILE A 202 -17.72 26.07 -7.46
CA ILE A 202 -18.73 25.14 -7.95
C ILE A 202 -18.82 25.29 -9.47
N TYR A 203 -18.73 24.16 -10.16
CA TYR A 203 -18.78 24.08 -11.62
C TYR A 203 -19.98 23.24 -12.03
N GLN A 204 -20.88 23.81 -12.83
CA GLN A 204 -22.06 23.12 -13.34
C GLN A 204 -21.69 22.24 -14.53
N PHE A 205 -21.82 20.93 -14.38
CA PHE A 205 -21.51 19.92 -15.39
C PHE A 205 -22.75 19.53 -16.21
N ALA A 206 -23.90 19.38 -15.54
CA ALA A 206 -25.20 19.14 -16.15
C ALA A 206 -26.31 19.72 -15.24
N PRO A 207 -27.61 19.71 -15.64
CA PRO A 207 -28.69 20.07 -14.73
C PRO A 207 -28.61 19.27 -13.43
N SER A 208 -28.49 19.98 -12.30
CA SER A 208 -28.33 19.39 -10.95
C SER A 208 -27.08 18.55 -10.70
N VAL A 209 -26.12 18.52 -11.63
CA VAL A 209 -24.83 17.83 -11.46
C VAL A 209 -23.70 18.85 -11.44
N PHE A 210 -22.95 18.84 -10.35
CA PHE A 210 -21.91 19.82 -10.07
C PHE A 210 -20.60 19.15 -9.70
N PHE A 211 -19.50 19.75 -10.15
CA PHE A 211 -18.21 19.59 -9.51
C PHE A 211 -18.09 20.63 -8.41
N THR A 212 -17.81 20.19 -7.19
CA THR A 212 -17.36 21.05 -6.10
C THR A 212 -15.86 20.87 -5.96
N ILE A 213 -15.11 21.95 -6.20
CA ILE A 213 -13.66 22.01 -6.05
C ILE A 213 -13.35 22.73 -4.74
N THR A 214 -12.66 22.04 -3.84
CA THR A 214 -12.28 22.60 -2.54
C THR A 214 -10.76 22.57 -2.38
N ARG A 215 -10.21 23.67 -1.86
CA ARG A 215 -8.82 23.72 -1.42
C ARG A 215 -8.72 23.36 0.06
N ARG A 216 -7.73 22.55 0.41
CA ARG A 216 -7.30 22.31 1.80
C ARG A 216 -5.79 22.50 1.85
N VAL A 217 -5.33 23.59 2.48
CA VAL A 217 -3.91 23.99 2.49
C VAL A 217 -3.37 24.07 1.05
N ASP A 218 -2.45 23.19 0.66
CA ASP A 218 -1.80 23.14 -0.64
C ASP A 218 -2.42 22.11 -1.61
N LYS A 219 -3.61 21.58 -1.29
CA LYS A 219 -4.24 20.46 -2.00
C LYS A 219 -5.61 20.82 -2.54
N LEU A 220 -5.91 20.35 -3.75
CA LEU A 220 -7.26 20.41 -4.31
C LEU A 220 -7.97 19.06 -4.20
N PHE A 221 -9.26 19.15 -3.90
CA PHE A 221 -10.19 18.04 -3.87
C PHE A 221 -11.35 18.33 -4.81
N ALA A 222 -11.68 17.36 -5.65
CA ALA A 222 -12.80 17.41 -6.56
C ALA A 222 -13.88 16.43 -6.10
N GLN A 223 -15.13 16.90 -6.09
CA GLN A 223 -16.29 16.07 -5.78
C GLN A 223 -17.35 16.26 -6.86
N LEU A 224 -17.74 15.16 -7.52
CA LEU A 224 -18.93 15.14 -8.35
C LEU A 224 -20.15 14.83 -7.49
N THR A 225 -21.31 15.43 -7.80
CA THR A 225 -22.57 15.19 -7.07
C THR A 225 -22.84 13.71 -6.86
N GLY A 226 -23.11 13.31 -5.60
CA GLY A 226 -23.39 11.92 -5.23
C GLY A 226 -22.15 11.02 -5.08
N GLN A 227 -20.95 11.54 -5.34
CA GLN A 227 -19.69 10.79 -5.21
C GLN A 227 -18.86 11.26 -4.00
N SER A 228 -17.87 10.45 -3.65
CA SER A 228 -16.86 10.81 -2.66
C SER A 228 -15.97 11.95 -3.16
N SER A 229 -15.53 12.80 -2.25
CA SER A 229 -14.53 13.82 -2.56
C SER A 229 -13.14 13.17 -2.70
N LEU A 230 -12.47 13.43 -3.82
CA LEU A 230 -11.18 12.83 -4.16
C LEU A 230 -10.12 13.91 -4.32
N ARG A 231 -8.91 13.66 -3.82
CA ARG A 231 -7.76 14.53 -4.09
C ARG A 231 -7.37 14.44 -5.56
N VAL A 232 -7.06 15.59 -6.14
CA VAL A 232 -6.44 15.71 -7.47
C VAL A 232 -5.02 16.26 -7.33
N PHE A 233 -4.13 15.84 -8.23
CA PHE A 233 -2.70 16.12 -8.19
C PHE A 233 -2.32 16.94 -9.43
N ALA A 234 -1.64 18.06 -9.24
CA ALA A 234 -1.25 18.95 -10.32
C ALA A 234 -0.19 18.30 -11.21
N GLU A 235 -0.48 18.11 -12.49
CA GLU A 235 0.49 17.73 -13.53
C GLU A 235 1.19 18.98 -14.08
N THR A 236 0.44 20.07 -14.20
CA THR A 236 0.91 21.43 -14.52
C THR A 236 0.21 22.43 -13.60
N GLU A 237 0.37 23.74 -13.82
CA GLU A 237 -0.32 24.77 -13.04
C GLU A 237 -1.86 24.64 -13.13
N ASN A 238 -2.41 24.22 -14.28
CA ASN A 238 -3.85 24.18 -14.52
C ASN A 238 -4.40 22.79 -14.88
N GLU A 239 -3.53 21.79 -15.10
CA GLU A 239 -3.94 20.40 -15.32
C GLU A 239 -3.71 19.55 -14.08
N PHE A 240 -4.71 18.75 -13.72
CA PHE A 240 -4.71 17.89 -12.54
C PHE A 240 -5.18 16.48 -12.90
N TYR A 241 -4.67 15.46 -12.21
CA TYR A 241 -5.06 14.06 -12.40
C TYR A 241 -5.49 13.40 -11.11
N TYR A 242 -6.32 12.36 -11.24
CA TYR A 242 -6.68 11.48 -10.12
C TYR A 242 -5.71 10.30 -10.05
N LYS A 243 -5.35 9.86 -8.84
CA LYS A 243 -4.58 8.62 -8.64
C LYS A 243 -5.44 7.36 -8.63
N VAL A 244 -6.73 7.49 -8.33
CA VAL A 244 -7.65 6.37 -8.09
C VAL A 244 -8.58 6.07 -9.25
N VAL A 245 -8.68 6.97 -10.23
CA VAL A 245 -9.46 6.81 -11.46
C VAL A 245 -8.69 7.36 -12.64
N SER A 246 -8.92 6.80 -13.83
CA SER A 246 -8.27 7.27 -15.07
C SER A 246 -9.01 8.49 -15.63
N ALA A 247 -8.81 9.65 -14.99
CA ALA A 247 -9.38 10.93 -15.40
C ALA A 247 -8.41 12.09 -15.14
N LYS A 248 -8.58 13.19 -15.87
CA LYS A 248 -7.91 14.47 -15.62
C LYS A 248 -8.92 15.62 -15.55
N LEU A 249 -8.49 16.71 -14.94
CA LEU A 249 -9.18 17.98 -14.84
C LEU A 249 -8.29 19.09 -15.39
N THR A 250 -8.84 19.97 -16.23
CA THR A 250 -8.14 21.17 -16.70
C THR A 250 -8.95 22.40 -16.34
N PHE A 251 -8.34 23.34 -15.63
CA PHE A 251 -8.97 24.62 -15.30
C PHE A 251 -8.72 25.63 -16.42
N ASN A 252 -9.79 26.21 -16.94
CA ASN A 252 -9.74 27.10 -18.10
C ASN A 252 -9.99 28.55 -17.67
N ARG A 253 -9.09 29.44 -18.12
CA ARG A 253 -9.25 30.90 -17.98
C ARG A 253 -9.96 31.47 -19.21
N GLY A 254 -10.84 32.44 -18.99
CA GLY A 254 -11.46 33.22 -20.06
C GLY A 254 -10.68 34.49 -20.43
N GLU A 255 -11.29 35.35 -21.25
CA GLU A 255 -10.65 36.58 -21.78
C GLU A 255 -10.19 37.57 -20.69
N GLY A 256 -10.84 37.56 -19.52
CA GLY A 256 -10.46 38.39 -18.37
C GLY A 256 -9.42 37.77 -17.44
N GLY A 257 -8.82 36.64 -17.83
CA GLY A 257 -7.85 35.90 -17.01
C GLY A 257 -8.45 35.17 -15.81
N LYS A 258 -9.77 35.25 -15.58
CA LYS A 258 -10.47 34.53 -14.51
C LYS A 258 -10.82 33.11 -14.90
N ILE A 259 -10.94 32.23 -13.91
CA ILE A 259 -11.38 30.84 -14.13
C ILE A 259 -12.87 30.80 -14.45
N GLU A 260 -13.20 30.31 -15.63
CA GLU A 260 -14.57 30.26 -16.14
C GLU A 260 -15.11 28.85 -16.26
N SER A 261 -14.23 27.84 -16.40
CA SER A 261 -14.67 26.46 -16.53
C SER A 261 -13.62 25.45 -16.11
N LEU A 262 -14.08 24.21 -15.99
CA LEU A 262 -13.32 23.01 -15.70
C LEU A 262 -13.62 21.99 -16.78
N THR A 263 -12.61 21.45 -17.46
CA THR A 263 -12.76 20.33 -18.40
C THR A 263 -12.43 19.03 -17.70
N LEU A 264 -13.35 18.07 -17.71
CA LEU A 264 -13.12 16.67 -17.33
C LEU A 264 -12.67 15.90 -18.58
N HIS A 265 -11.49 15.29 -18.50
CA HIS A 265 -10.97 14.37 -19.51
C HIS A 265 -11.22 12.94 -19.04
N GLN A 266 -12.38 12.39 -19.39
CA GLN A 266 -12.77 11.02 -19.06
C GLN A 266 -13.81 10.52 -20.06
N ASN A 267 -13.42 9.56 -20.90
CA ASN A 267 -14.23 9.06 -22.02
C ASN A 267 -14.66 10.17 -22.99
N GLY A 268 -13.73 11.10 -23.27
CA GLY A 268 -13.99 12.35 -24.00
C GLY A 268 -13.94 13.56 -23.07
N ASP A 269 -13.95 14.74 -23.69
CA ASP A 269 -13.84 16.01 -22.98
C ASP A 269 -15.23 16.56 -22.67
N GLN A 270 -15.43 16.93 -21.41
CA GLN A 270 -16.71 17.46 -20.93
C GLN A 270 -16.46 18.70 -20.08
N ILE A 271 -17.13 19.81 -20.42
CA ILE A 271 -16.87 21.11 -19.82
C ILE A 271 -17.93 21.43 -18.76
N ALA A 272 -17.50 21.80 -17.57
CA ALA A 272 -18.33 22.34 -16.51
C ALA A 272 -18.06 23.83 -16.32
N LYS A 273 -19.11 24.68 -16.40
CA LYS A 273 -18.97 26.14 -16.23
C LYS A 273 -18.90 26.51 -14.75
N LYS A 274 -17.97 27.37 -14.36
CA LYS A 274 -17.89 27.90 -13.01
C LYS A 274 -19.10 28.80 -12.73
N ILE A 275 -19.81 28.53 -11.65
CA ILE A 275 -21.02 29.27 -11.24
C ILE A 275 -20.86 29.93 -9.87
N LYS A 276 -19.90 29.48 -9.06
CA LYS A 276 -19.49 30.06 -7.78
C LYS A 276 -18.00 29.87 -7.56
#